data_AF-A0A935V435-F1
#
_entry.id   AF-A0A935V435-F1
#
_cell.length_a   1.000
_cell.length_b   1.000
_cell.length_c   1.000
_cell.angle_alpha   90.00
_cell.angle_beta   90.00
_cell.angle_gamma   90.00
#
_symmetry.space_group_name_H-M   'P 1'
#
loop_
_entity.id
_entity.type
_entity.pdbx_description
1 polymer ?
#
loop_
_entity_poly.entity_id
_entity_poly.type
_entity_poly.pdbx_seq_one_letter_code
_entity_poly.pdbx_strand_id
1 'polypeptide(L)'
;MTAPAKAAPKTPPQAKVKVKAIAAEPFMRFYHSDKLRARTLAVLSALEEASDPEEHRDSLADLVVELTESGMDYYFLRALKLAKAGFLVEQSARLGMSGAVKLIGTVSRKFIGRMDSAQLLVVSRHIRELAE
;
A
#
# COMPACT_ATOMS: atom_id res chain seq x y z
N MET A 1 67.24 35.88 -5.72
CA MET A 1 66.68 35.02 -6.78
C MET A 1 67.16 33.62 -6.44
N THR A 2 66.38 32.61 -6.06
CA THR A 2 64.97 32.23 -6.27
C THR A 2 64.66 31.18 -5.18
N ALA A 3 63.51 31.27 -4.51
CA ALA A 3 63.05 30.28 -3.53
C ALA A 3 62.44 29.04 -4.22
N PRO A 4 62.51 27.82 -3.65
CA PRO A 4 61.83 26.66 -4.21
C PRO A 4 60.35 26.65 -3.81
N ALA A 5 59.47 26.51 -4.80
CA ALA A 5 58.03 26.44 -4.62
C ALA A 5 57.61 25.11 -3.98
N LYS A 6 56.85 25.19 -2.88
CA LYS A 6 56.24 24.06 -2.17
C LYS A 6 54.99 23.61 -2.94
N ALA A 7 54.97 22.35 -3.39
CA ALA A 7 53.82 21.77 -4.10
C ALA A 7 52.64 21.52 -3.13
N ALA A 8 51.45 21.99 -3.50
CA ALA A 8 50.21 21.73 -2.78
C ALA A 8 49.66 20.32 -3.08
N PRO A 9 49.00 19.63 -2.12
CA PRO A 9 48.42 18.31 -2.36
C PRO A 9 47.14 18.44 -3.19
N LYS A 10 47.04 17.66 -4.27
CA LYS A 10 45.84 17.58 -5.10
C LYS A 10 44.80 16.69 -4.41
N THR A 11 43.64 17.26 -4.12
CA THR A 11 42.46 16.54 -3.60
C THR A 11 41.99 15.49 -4.63
N PRO A 12 41.65 14.26 -4.23
CA PRO A 12 41.11 13.26 -5.16
C PRO A 12 39.76 13.71 -5.72
N PRO A 13 39.42 13.36 -6.99
CA PRO A 13 38.12 13.68 -7.55
C PRO A 13 37.06 12.85 -6.83
N GLN A 14 36.12 13.51 -6.15
CA GLN A 14 34.92 12.85 -5.64
C GLN A 14 34.11 12.35 -6.85
N ALA A 15 34.06 11.03 -7.01
CA ALA A 15 33.19 10.39 -7.97
C ALA A 15 31.74 10.76 -7.63
N LYS A 16 31.11 11.59 -8.47
CA LYS A 16 29.68 11.84 -8.41
C LYS A 16 28.98 10.52 -8.71
N VAL A 17 28.53 9.83 -7.66
CA VAL A 17 27.65 8.67 -7.79
C VAL A 17 26.40 9.16 -8.50
N LYS A 18 26.27 8.83 -9.79
CA LYS A 18 25.01 9.01 -10.52
C LYS A 18 24.02 8.05 -9.89
N VAL A 19 23.20 8.56 -8.97
CA VAL A 19 22.01 7.84 -8.51
C VAL A 19 21.14 7.64 -9.74
N LYS A 20 21.09 6.41 -10.25
CA LYS A 20 20.20 6.05 -11.35
C LYS A 20 18.78 6.28 -10.83
N ALA A 21 18.08 7.26 -11.40
CA ALA A 21 16.66 7.44 -11.12
C ALA A 21 15.96 6.11 -11.42
N ILE A 22 15.37 5.49 -10.39
CA ILE A 22 14.51 4.33 -10.58
C ILE A 22 13.31 4.88 -11.34
N ALA A 23 13.18 4.51 -12.62
CA ALA A 23 11.99 4.85 -13.37
C ALA A 23 10.80 4.21 -12.64
N ALA A 24 9.77 5.00 -12.32
CA ALA A 24 8.60 4.50 -11.61
C ALA A 24 8.03 3.30 -12.36
N GLU A 25 7.78 2.20 -11.63
CA GLU A 25 7.16 1.02 -12.22
C GLU A 25 5.76 1.37 -12.72
N PRO A 26 5.30 0.76 -13.84
CA PRO A 26 3.93 0.95 -14.30
C PRO A 26 2.96 0.50 -13.22
N PHE A 27 1.97 1.33 -12.90
CA PHE A 27 0.95 1.01 -11.90
C PHE A 27 -0.47 1.22 -12.45
N MET A 28 -1.41 0.43 -11.93
CA MET A 28 -2.84 0.65 -12.09
C MET A 28 -3.42 0.93 -10.70
N ARG A 29 -4.07 2.08 -10.55
CA ARG A 29 -4.78 2.49 -9.33
C ARG A 29 -6.28 2.36 -9.54
N PHE A 30 -7.01 2.14 -8.44
CA PHE A 30 -8.46 2.27 -8.40
C PHE A 30 -8.85 3.48 -7.57
N TYR A 31 -9.98 4.10 -7.90
CA TYR A 31 -10.56 5.14 -7.05
C TYR A 31 -11.46 4.48 -5.99
N HIS A 32 -11.31 4.91 -4.75
CA HIS A 32 -12.18 4.53 -3.63
C HIS A 32 -12.87 5.76 -3.03
N SER A 33 -13.85 5.54 -2.16
CA SER A 33 -14.59 6.63 -1.51
C SER A 33 -13.71 7.46 -0.57
N ASP A 34 -14.09 8.73 -0.37
CA ASP A 34 -13.47 9.60 0.65
C ASP A 34 -13.60 9.01 2.06
N LYS A 35 -14.70 8.30 2.34
CA LYS A 35 -14.91 7.57 3.60
C LYS A 35 -13.84 6.48 3.79
N LEU A 36 -13.56 5.68 2.76
CA LEU A 36 -12.52 4.66 2.83
C LEU A 36 -11.13 5.29 2.93
N ARG A 37 -10.89 6.43 2.27
CA ARG A 37 -9.65 7.20 2.42
C ARG A 37 -9.44 7.64 3.86
N ALA A 38 -10.45 8.29 4.46
CA ALA A 38 -10.40 8.76 5.83
C ALA A 38 -10.16 7.61 6.81
N ARG A 39 -10.86 6.48 6.63
CA ARG A 39 -10.65 5.29 7.45
C ARG A 39 -9.25 4.71 7.31
N THR A 40 -8.73 4.63 6.09
CA THR A 40 -7.36 4.16 5.82
C THR A 40 -6.37 4.99 6.63
N LEU A 41 -6.40 6.31 6.47
CA LEU A 41 -5.50 7.21 7.18
C LEU A 41 -5.64 7.09 8.70
N ALA A 42 -6.87 7.00 9.21
CA ALA A 42 -7.13 6.89 10.65
C ALA A 42 -6.56 5.59 11.24
N VAL A 43 -6.76 4.45 10.59
CA VAL A 43 -6.23 3.15 11.06
C VAL A 43 -4.71 3.13 11.00
N LEU A 44 -4.10 3.61 9.91
CA LEU A 44 -2.64 3.64 9.78
C LEU A 44 -2.01 4.57 10.83
N SER A 45 -2.53 5.78 11.00
CA SER A 45 -2.06 6.71 12.04
C SER A 45 -2.23 6.14 13.45
N ALA A 46 -3.38 5.54 13.77
CA ALA A 46 -3.61 4.94 15.08
C ALA A 46 -2.59 3.82 15.38
N LEU A 47 -2.34 2.95 14.41
CA LEU A 47 -1.37 1.86 14.54
C LEU A 47 0.08 2.38 14.66
N GLU A 48 0.44 3.41 13.90
CA GLU A 48 1.79 4.00 13.87
C GLU A 48 2.12 4.80 15.15
N GLU A 49 1.11 5.42 15.76
CA GLU A 49 1.25 6.26 16.96
C GLU A 49 0.99 5.50 18.26
N ALA A 50 0.49 4.25 18.19
CA ALA A 50 0.17 3.44 19.36
C ALA A 50 1.42 3.03 20.16
N SER A 51 1.29 3.07 21.49
CA SER A 51 2.27 2.49 22.41
C SER A 51 2.33 0.96 22.27
N ASP A 52 1.21 0.33 21.91
CA ASP A 52 1.12 -1.09 21.57
C ASP A 52 0.41 -1.27 20.20
N PRO A 53 1.17 -1.35 19.10
CA PRO A 53 0.61 -1.57 17.76
C PRO A 53 -0.19 -2.87 17.62
N GLU A 54 0.03 -3.86 18.49
CA GLU A 54 -0.65 -5.15 18.40
C GLU A 54 -2.15 -5.08 18.70
N GLU A 55 -2.60 -4.07 19.45
CA GLU A 55 -4.02 -3.80 19.70
C GLU A 55 -4.78 -3.43 18.40
N HIS A 56 -4.06 -3.01 17.36
CA HIS A 56 -4.64 -2.58 16.08
C HIS A 56 -4.66 -3.67 14.99
N ARG A 57 -4.26 -4.91 15.31
CA ARG A 57 -4.25 -6.06 14.38
C ARG A 57 -5.56 -6.25 13.63
N ASP A 58 -6.68 -6.27 14.37
CA ASP A 58 -8.00 -6.50 13.77
C ASP A 58 -8.43 -5.34 12.90
N SER A 59 -8.16 -4.10 13.34
CA SER A 59 -8.47 -2.89 12.57
C SER A 59 -7.70 -2.86 11.24
N LEU A 60 -6.42 -3.24 11.24
CA LEU A 60 -5.61 -3.34 10.04
C LEU A 60 -6.09 -4.48 9.12
N ALA A 61 -6.43 -5.64 9.69
CA ALA A 61 -6.95 -6.77 8.92
C ALA A 61 -8.27 -6.42 8.23
N ASP A 62 -9.20 -5.77 8.93
CA ASP A 62 -10.47 -5.34 8.38
C ASP A 62 -10.30 -4.23 7.33
N LEU A 63 -9.35 -3.31 7.52
CA LEU A 63 -9.00 -2.31 6.51
C LEU A 63 -8.54 -2.97 5.20
N VAL A 64 -7.67 -3.99 5.27
CA VAL A 64 -7.21 -4.73 4.07
C VAL A 64 -8.39 -5.38 3.35
N VAL A 65 -9.37 -5.91 4.08
CA VAL A 65 -10.58 -6.50 3.49
C VAL A 65 -11.38 -5.45 2.73
N GLU A 66 -11.62 -4.29 3.34
CA GLU A 66 -12.40 -3.21 2.72
C GLU A 66 -11.71 -2.61 1.49
N LEU A 67 -10.39 -2.44 1.55
CA LEU A 67 -9.59 -2.01 0.38
C LEU A 67 -9.68 -3.04 -0.74
N THR A 68 -9.62 -4.33 -0.42
CA THR A 68 -9.70 -5.41 -1.42
C THR A 68 -11.08 -5.48 -2.06
N GLU A 69 -12.15 -5.41 -1.27
CA GLU A 69 -13.52 -5.36 -1.77
C GLU A 69 -13.73 -4.16 -2.71
N SER A 70 -13.28 -2.97 -2.30
CA SER A 70 -13.37 -1.77 -3.13
C SER A 70 -12.57 -1.89 -4.44
N GLY A 71 -11.38 -2.50 -4.41
CA GLY A 71 -10.57 -2.72 -5.61
C GLY A 71 -11.22 -3.73 -6.56
N MET A 72 -11.74 -4.82 -6.02
CA MET A 72 -12.47 -5.84 -6.78
C MET A 72 -13.73 -5.27 -7.44
N ASP A 73 -14.50 -4.47 -6.72
CA ASP A 73 -15.66 -3.75 -7.26
C ASP A 73 -15.27 -2.84 -8.43
N TYR A 74 -14.16 -2.10 -8.26
CA TYR A 74 -13.68 -1.16 -9.26
C TYR A 74 -13.21 -1.85 -10.55
N TYR A 75 -12.42 -2.91 -10.43
CA TYR A 75 -11.85 -3.59 -11.59
C TYR A 75 -12.82 -4.53 -12.29
N PHE A 76 -13.74 -5.17 -11.54
CA PHE A 76 -14.59 -6.21 -12.11
C PHE A 76 -16.07 -5.81 -12.18
N LEU A 77 -16.72 -5.50 -11.06
CA LEU A 77 -18.16 -5.24 -11.08
C LEU A 77 -18.53 -3.99 -11.88
N ARG A 78 -17.69 -2.94 -11.81
CA ARG A 78 -17.88 -1.74 -12.63
C ARG A 78 -17.72 -2.05 -14.12
N ALA A 79 -16.78 -2.91 -14.49
CA ALA A 79 -16.60 -3.33 -15.88
C ALA A 79 -17.84 -4.08 -16.40
N LEU A 80 -18.44 -4.97 -15.60
CA LEU A 80 -19.69 -5.65 -15.97
C LEU A 80 -20.85 -4.67 -16.19
N LYS A 81 -20.98 -3.65 -15.33
CA LYS A 81 -21.98 -2.58 -15.50
C LYS A 81 -21.75 -1.78 -16.78
N LEU A 82 -20.51 -1.40 -17.05
CA LEU A 82 -20.15 -0.65 -18.27
C LEU A 82 -20.39 -1.49 -19.53
N ALA A 83 -20.16 -2.80 -19.45
CA ALA A 83 -20.44 -3.75 -20.52
C ALA A 83 -21.94 -4.06 -20.67
N LYS A 84 -22.81 -3.56 -19.78
CA LYS A 84 -24.25 -3.86 -19.74
C LYS A 84 -24.51 -5.36 -19.72
N ALA A 85 -23.74 -6.10 -18.92
CA ALA A 85 -23.79 -7.56 -18.84
C ALA A 85 -25.16 -8.12 -18.41
N GLY A 86 -26.03 -7.26 -17.86
CA GLY A 86 -27.40 -7.60 -17.48
C GLY A 86 -27.50 -7.91 -15.99
N PHE A 87 -28.67 -7.61 -15.44
CA PHE A 87 -28.91 -7.65 -14.00
C PHE A 87 -28.56 -9.01 -13.36
N LEU A 88 -28.96 -10.11 -13.98
CA LEU A 88 -28.72 -11.45 -13.44
C LEU A 88 -27.21 -11.77 -13.36
N VAL A 89 -26.45 -11.43 -14.41
CA VAL A 89 -25.00 -11.62 -14.45
C VAL A 89 -24.32 -10.76 -13.39
N GLU A 90 -24.69 -9.48 -13.26
CA GLU A 90 -24.15 -8.59 -12.24
C GLU A 90 -24.44 -9.08 -10.82
N GLN A 91 -25.63 -9.63 -10.55
CA GLN A 91 -25.99 -10.19 -9.24
C GLN A 91 -25.20 -11.47 -8.93
N SER A 92 -25.07 -12.38 -9.91
CA SER A 92 -24.25 -13.59 -9.75
C SER A 92 -22.79 -13.24 -9.50
N ALA A 93 -22.25 -12.25 -10.23
CA ALA A 93 -20.90 -11.75 -10.02
C ALA A 93 -20.72 -11.18 -8.60
N ARG A 94 -21.63 -10.31 -8.14
CA ARG A 94 -21.62 -9.77 -6.77
C ARG A 94 -21.58 -10.88 -5.72
N LEU A 95 -22.42 -11.90 -5.85
CA LEU A 95 -22.44 -13.03 -4.91
C LEU A 95 -21.10 -13.78 -4.88
N GLY A 96 -20.53 -14.07 -6.06
CA GLY A 96 -19.22 -14.71 -6.18
C GLY A 96 -18.11 -13.86 -5.55
N MET A 97 -18.13 -12.54 -5.80
CA MET A 97 -17.20 -11.59 -5.22
C MET A 97 -17.30 -11.53 -3.69
N SER A 98 -18.51 -11.49 -3.13
CA SER A 98 -18.70 -11.54 -1.67
C SER A 98 -18.12 -12.82 -1.05
N GLY A 99 -18.18 -13.96 -1.75
CA GLY A 99 -17.52 -15.19 -1.33
C GLY A 99 -15.99 -15.06 -1.32
N ALA A 100 -15.41 -14.48 -2.38
CA ALA A 100 -13.97 -14.23 -2.47
C ALA A 100 -13.47 -13.26 -1.37
N VAL A 101 -14.18 -12.15 -1.16
CA VAL A 101 -13.86 -11.16 -0.11
C VAL A 101 -13.87 -11.80 1.28
N LYS A 102 -14.83 -12.70 1.56
CA LYS A 102 -14.86 -13.45 2.84
C LYS A 102 -13.64 -14.34 3.03
N LEU A 103 -13.23 -15.07 1.99
CA LEU A 103 -12.02 -15.91 2.04
C LEU A 103 -10.78 -15.06 2.30
N ILE A 104 -10.66 -13.92 1.60
CA ILE A 104 -9.57 -12.97 1.81
C ILE A 104 -9.59 -12.46 3.26
N GLY A 105 -10.75 -12.09 3.81
CA GLY A 105 -10.83 -11.66 5.20
C GLY A 105 -10.43 -12.71 6.23
N THR A 106 -10.75 -13.98 5.99
CA THR A 106 -10.24 -15.08 6.84
C THR A 106 -8.71 -15.17 6.76
N VAL A 107 -8.12 -15.05 5.57
CA VAL A 107 -6.66 -15.06 5.38
C VAL A 107 -6.02 -13.84 6.06
N SER A 108 -6.55 -12.63 5.81
CA SER A 108 -6.06 -11.38 6.41
C SER A 108 -6.04 -11.48 7.94
N ARG A 109 -7.16 -11.85 8.58
CA ARG A 109 -7.21 -12.01 10.05
C ARG A 109 -6.27 -13.10 10.56
N LYS A 110 -6.12 -14.22 9.84
CA LYS A 110 -5.22 -15.30 10.25
C LYS A 110 -3.75 -14.88 10.27
N PHE A 111 -3.32 -14.06 9.31
CA PHE A 111 -1.92 -13.66 9.18
C PHE A 111 -1.64 -12.35 9.92
N ILE A 112 -2.40 -11.29 9.64
CA ILE A 112 -2.22 -9.98 10.29
C ILE A 112 -2.52 -10.09 11.80
N GLY A 113 -3.53 -10.87 12.19
CA GLY A 113 -3.88 -11.11 13.60
C GLY A 113 -2.80 -11.81 14.44
N ARG A 114 -1.69 -12.22 13.84
CA ARG A 114 -0.56 -12.87 14.54
C ARG A 114 0.77 -12.14 14.34
N MET A 115 0.76 -11.01 13.63
CA MET A 115 1.96 -10.23 13.36
C MET A 115 2.40 -9.46 14.58
N ASP A 116 3.69 -9.46 14.89
CA ASP A 116 4.25 -8.58 15.93
C ASP A 116 4.19 -7.10 15.52
N SER A 117 4.48 -6.21 16.46
CA SER A 117 4.50 -4.76 16.25
C SER A 117 5.34 -4.31 15.04
N ALA A 118 6.52 -4.90 14.84
CA ALA A 118 7.40 -4.51 13.74
C ALA A 118 6.83 -4.91 12.38
N GLN A 119 6.24 -6.11 12.30
CA GLN A 119 5.57 -6.61 11.11
C GLN A 119 4.33 -5.77 10.75
N LEU A 120 3.54 -5.37 11.74
CA LEU A 120 2.38 -4.51 11.55
C LEU A 120 2.75 -3.14 10.96
N LEU A 121 3.83 -2.53 11.47
CA LEU A 121 4.33 -1.26 10.94
C LEU A 121 4.84 -1.37 9.49
N VAL A 122 5.42 -2.52 9.11
CA VAL A 122 5.80 -2.79 7.71
C VAL A 122 4.56 -2.82 6.81
N VAL A 123 3.49 -3.50 7.23
CA VAL A 123 2.24 -3.54 6.47
C VAL A 123 1.61 -2.15 6.39
N SER A 124 1.61 -1.39 7.50
CA SER A 124 1.10 -0.01 7.54
C SER A 124 1.80 0.88 6.52
N ARG A 125 3.13 0.87 6.53
CA ARG A 125 3.95 1.65 5.59
C ARG A 125 3.66 1.27 4.15
N HIS A 126 3.57 -0.03 3.86
CA HIS A 126 3.27 -0.51 2.51
C HIS A 126 1.92 0.03 2.00
N ILE A 127 0.88 -0.01 2.83
CA ILE A 127 -0.44 0.53 2.46
C ILE A 127 -0.37 2.05 2.27
N ARG A 128 0.37 2.77 3.11
CA ARG A 128 0.55 4.22 3.01
C ARG A 128 1.22 4.61 1.70
N GLU A 129 2.28 3.91 1.29
CA GLU A 129 2.98 4.12 0.01
C GLU A 129 2.08 3.90 -1.22
N LEU A 130 1.04 3.06 -1.10
CA LEU A 130 0.04 2.86 -2.16
C LEU A 130 -1.02 3.97 -2.20
N ALA A 131 -1.28 4.62 -1.06
CA ALA A 131 -2.32 5.64 -0.89
C ALA A 131 -1.85 7.07 -1.21
N GLU A 132 -0.52 7.28 -1.29
CA GLU A 132 0.15 8.55 -1.64
C GLU A 132 0.63 8.57 -3.11
#